data_AF-A0A378UED9-F1
#
_entry.id   AF-A0A378UED9-F1
#
_cell.length_a   1.000
_cell.length_b   1.000
_cell.length_c   1.000
_cell.angle_alpha   90.00
_cell.angle_beta   90.00
_cell.angle_gamma   90.00
#
_symmetry.space_group_name_H-M   'P 1'
#
loop_
_entity.id
_entity.type
_entity.pdbx_description
1 polymer ?
#
loop_
_entity_poly.entity_id
_entity_poly.type
_entity_poly.pdbx_seq_one_letter_code
_entity_poly.pdbx_strand_id
1 'polypeptide(L)' 'MPPLPAALLVPPLRPAPPASGTPQALLEHAAEFGRYVGALEQQNAAWRTWAGGIK' A
#
# COMPACT_ATOMS: atom_id res chain seq x y z
N MET A 1 24.88 5.55 4.02
CA MET A 1 23.45 5.25 3.81
C MET A 1 22.64 6.49 4.11
N PRO A 2 21.68 6.89 3.26
CA PRO A 2 20.79 8.02 3.57
C PRO A 2 19.95 7.73 4.81
N PRO A 3 19.60 8.75 5.62
CA PRO A 3 18.74 8.57 6.78
C PRO A 3 17.40 7.98 6.35
N LEU A 4 16.85 7.08 7.17
CA LEU A 4 15.62 6.37 6.85
C LEU A 4 14.41 7.30 7.01
N PRO A 5 13.63 7.57 5.94
CA PRO A 5 12.42 8.37 6.07
C PRO A 5 11.34 7.65 6.88
N ALA A 6 10.73 8.33 7.84
CA ALA A 6 9.66 7.75 8.67
C ALA A 6 8.46 7.25 7.85
N ALA A 7 8.18 7.86 6.69
CA ALA A 7 7.12 7.43 5.79
C ALA A 7 7.32 6.01 5.21
N LEU A 8 8.57 5.52 5.15
CA LEU A 8 8.85 4.14 4.73
C LEU A 8 8.51 3.10 5.81
N LEU A 9 8.47 3.53 7.08
CA LEU A 9 8.21 2.66 8.23
C LEU A 9 6.72 2.45 8.50
N VAL A 10 5.84 3.22 7.86
CA VAL A 10 4.39 3.14 8.05
C VAL A 10 3.79 2.29 6.94
N PRO A 11 3.50 1.00 7.16
CA PRO A 11 2.88 0.18 6.12
C PRO A 11 1.47 0.69 5.81
N PRO A 12 1.02 0.67 4.54
CA PRO A 12 -0.37 0.90 4.19
C PRO A 12 -1.30 -0.03 4.99
N LEU A 13 -2.44 0.50 5.45
CA LEU A 13 -3.41 -0.31 6.17
C LEU A 13 -4.18 -1.20 5.19
N ARG A 14 -4.18 -2.50 5.47
CA ARG A 14 -5.01 -3.45 4.72
C ARG A 14 -6.49 -3.19 5.01
N PRO A 15 -7.36 -3.10 3.99
CA PRO A 15 -8.80 -3.01 4.20
C PRO A 15 -9.34 -4.23 4.95
N ALA A 16 -10.37 -4.02 5.76
CA ALA A 16 -11.11 -5.11 6.38
C ALA A 16 -11.80 -5.97 5.30
N PRO A 17 -12.16 -7.24 5.61
CA PRO A 17 -12.97 -8.06 4.72
C PRO A 17 -14.28 -7.34 4.31
N PRO A 18 -14.87 -7.69 3.16
CA PRO A 18 -16.17 -7.14 2.73
C PRO A 18 -17.22 -7.32 3.82
N ALA A 19 -18.11 -6.33 3.98
CA ALA A 19 -19.18 -6.38 4.97
C ALA A 19 -20.19 -7.52 4.71
N SER A 20 -20.30 -7.98 3.46
CA SER A 20 -21.12 -9.13 3.06
C SER A 20 -20.61 -9.74 1.74
N GLY A 21 -21.18 -10.87 1.33
CA GLY A 21 -20.92 -11.50 0.03
C GLY A 21 -21.76 -10.94 -1.13
N THR A 22 -22.50 -9.85 -0.93
CA THR A 22 -23.31 -9.26 -2.00
C THR A 22 -22.42 -8.67 -3.10
N PRO A 23 -22.88 -8.64 -4.38
CA PRO A 23 -22.08 -8.06 -5.47
C PRO A 23 -21.60 -6.64 -5.19
N GLN A 24 -22.45 -5.80 -4.59
CA GLN A 24 -22.08 -4.42 -4.24
C GLN A 24 -20.93 -4.38 -3.22
N ALA A 25 -21.05 -5.10 -2.10
CA ALA A 25 -20.02 -5.11 -1.06
C ALA A 25 -18.68 -5.66 -1.58
N LEU A 26 -18.71 -6.62 -2.50
CA LEU A 26 -17.51 -7.15 -3.15
C LEU A 26 -16.86 -6.12 -4.08
N LEU A 27 -17.65 -5.38 -4.87
CA LEU A 27 -17.11 -4.34 -5.77
C LEU A 27 -16.52 -3.16 -5.00
N GLU A 28 -17.19 -2.72 -3.95
CA GLU A 28 -16.68 -1.68 -3.05
C GLU A 28 -15.35 -2.13 -2.44
N HIS A 29 -15.29 -3.34 -1.86
CA HIS A 29 -14.06 -3.89 -1.30
C HIS A 29 -12.95 -4.03 -2.35
N ALA A 30 -13.26 -4.46 -3.57
CA ALA A 30 -12.27 -4.57 -4.64
C ALA A 30 -11.61 -3.21 -4.96
N ALA A 31 -12.40 -2.13 -5.00
CA ALA A 31 -11.87 -0.78 -5.20
C ALA A 31 -10.98 -0.32 -4.04
N GLU A 32 -11.36 -0.62 -2.79
CA GLU A 32 -10.54 -0.29 -1.61
C GLU A 32 -9.24 -1.10 -1.57
N PHE A 33 -9.33 -2.40 -1.86
CA PHE A 33 -8.19 -3.30 -1.89
C PHE A 33 -7.22 -2.92 -3.01
N GLY A 34 -7.73 -2.51 -4.17
CA GLY A 34 -6.92 -1.95 -5.25
C GLY A 34 -6.10 -0.73 -4.82
N ARG A 35 -6.71 0.22 -4.08
CA ARG A 35 -5.99 1.37 -3.51
C ARG A 35 -4.89 0.94 -2.54
N TYR A 36 -5.16 -0.05 -1.69
CA TYR A 36 -4.16 -0.60 -0.77
C TYR A 36 -2.98 -1.23 -1.50
N VAL A 37 -3.22 -2.03 -2.55
CA VAL A 37 -2.15 -2.62 -3.36
C VAL A 37 -1.33 -1.53 -4.05
N GLY A 38 -1.97 -0.51 -4.63
CA GLY A 38 -1.26 0.62 -5.24
C GLY A 38 -0.38 1.40 -4.24
N ALA A 39 -0.81 1.50 -2.97
CA ALA A 39 0.01 2.09 -1.92
C ALA A 39 1.22 1.21 -1.55
N LEU A 40 1.06 -0.13 -1.53
CA LEU A 40 2.17 -1.06 -1.32
C LEU A 40 3.20 -0.98 -2.44
N GLU A 41 2.76 -0.89 -3.69
CA GLU A 41 3.65 -0.76 -4.85
C GLU A 41 4.48 0.53 -4.78
N GLN A 42 3.85 1.66 -4.44
CA GLN A 42 4.54 2.94 -4.23
C GLN A 42 5.55 2.86 -3.09
N GLN A 43 5.17 2.25 -1.96
CA GLN A 43 6.09 2.10 -0.83
C GLN A 43 7.28 1.19 -1.17
N ASN A 44 7.06 0.12 -1.92
CA ASN A 44 8.13 -0.77 -2.40
C ASN A 44 9.08 -0.03 -3.35
N ALA A 45 8.54 0.76 -4.28
CA ALA A 45 9.36 1.61 -5.14
C ALA A 45 10.22 2.59 -4.32
N ALA A 46 9.63 3.25 -3.32
CA ALA A 46 10.34 4.18 -2.45
C ALA A 46 11.45 3.48 -1.62
N TRP A 47 11.20 2.26 -1.12
CA TRP A 47 12.22 1.43 -0.48
C TRP A 47 13.38 1.09 -1.41
N ARG A 48 13.09 0.69 -2.65
CA ARG A 48 14.11 0.39 -3.67
C ARG A 48 14.94 1.62 -4.02
N THR A 49 14.31 2.78 -4.16
CA THR A 49 15.00 4.05 -4.40
C THR A 49 15.92 4.41 -3.25
N TRP A 50 15.45 4.29 -2.00
CA TRP A 50 16.27 4.56 -0.83
C TRP A 50 17.46 3.59 -0.71
N ALA A 51 17.23 2.29 -0.91
CA ALA A 51 18.26 1.27 -0.84
C ALA A 51 19.29 1.38 -1.97
N GLY A 52 18.86 1.77 -3.18
CA GLY A 52 19.73 1.98 -4.33
C GLY A 52 20.65 3.21 -4.21
N GLY A 53 20.45 4.04 -3.19
CA GLY A 53 21.11 5.34 -3.04
C GLY A 53 20.50 6.36 -4.00
N ILE A 54 20.18 7.54 -3.48
CA ILE A 54 19.88 8.70 -4.32
C ILE A 54 21.18 9.00 -5.10
N LYS A 55 21.19 8.78 -6.42
CA LYS A 55 22.27 9.27 -7.28
C LYS A 55 22.20 10.79 -7.37
#